data_AF-A0AA46PH17-F1
#
_entry.id   AF-A0AA46PH17-F1
#
_cell.length_a   1.000
_cell.length_b   1.000
_cell.length_c   1.000
_cell.angle_alpha   90.00
_cell.angle_beta   90.00
_cell.angle_gamma   90.00
#
_symmetry.space_group_name_H-M   'P 1'
#
loop_
_entity.id
_entity.type
_entity.pdbx_description
1 polymer ?
#
loop_
_entity_poly.entity_id
_entity_poly.type
_entity_poly.pdbx_seq_one_letter_code
_entity_poly.pdbx_strand_id
1 'polypeptide(L)'
;MGEKAEIASKSYLSLCDIASDCIGKLYDPLEIDDIGDIFLALPGAGAWRLALPVLKEMGVEQVNICFDADAVSNVYVKKHMMECAKGLKEEGYRANLVLWNEDEAKGIDDLFIKNRLPHIKKLF
;
A
#
# COMPACT_ATOMS: atom_id res chain seq x y z
N MET A 1 -11.07 -0.74 19.65
CA MET A 1 -11.68 -0.26 18.40
C MET A 1 -10.58 0.55 17.75
N GLY A 2 -9.73 -0.11 16.98
CA GLY A 2 -8.49 0.46 16.44
C GLY A 2 -8.70 0.83 14.97
N GLU A 3 -8.17 1.97 14.57
CA GLU A 3 -8.20 2.44 13.17
C GLU A 3 -7.24 1.62 12.30
N LYS A 4 -7.64 1.38 11.05
CA LYS A 4 -6.87 0.69 10.01
C LYS A 4 -6.49 1.71 8.93
N ALA A 5 -5.27 1.64 8.38
CA ALA A 5 -4.87 2.49 7.26
C ALA A 5 -3.90 1.77 6.33
N GLU A 6 -3.94 2.06 5.03
CA GLU A 6 -3.01 1.47 4.06
C GLU A 6 -1.66 2.22 4.05
N ILE A 7 -0.54 1.49 3.88
CA ILE A 7 0.79 2.09 3.62
C ILE A 7 1.22 1.76 2.20
N ALA A 8 1.04 2.70 1.28
CA ALA A 8 1.52 2.58 -0.09
C ALA A 8 2.96 3.09 -0.23
N SER A 9 3.94 2.19 -0.22
CA SER A 9 5.34 2.56 -0.43
C SER A 9 5.68 2.69 -1.93
N LYS A 10 5.89 3.92 -2.42
CA LYS A 10 6.47 4.20 -3.74
C LYS A 10 7.49 5.33 -3.71
N SER A 11 8.14 5.49 -4.87
CA SER A 11 8.65 6.70 -5.53
C SER A 11 7.82 7.99 -5.41
N TYR A 12 8.29 9.08 -4.81
CA TYR A 12 7.65 10.42 -4.73
C TYR A 12 6.37 10.63 -3.87
N LEU A 13 6.49 11.56 -2.89
CA LEU A 13 5.36 12.26 -2.24
C LEU A 13 4.36 12.72 -3.32
N SER A 14 3.06 12.44 -3.14
CA SER A 14 1.90 13.10 -3.81
C SER A 14 1.16 12.47 -5.00
N LEU A 15 1.12 11.15 -5.27
CA LEU A 15 0.25 10.64 -6.36
C LEU A 15 -0.48 9.33 -6.02
N CYS A 16 -1.47 9.39 -5.13
CA CYS A 16 -2.60 8.44 -5.12
C CYS A 16 -3.92 9.22 -5.13
N ASP A 17 -3.96 10.33 -5.88
CA ASP A 17 -5.16 11.16 -5.97
C ASP A 17 -6.29 10.37 -6.63
N ILE A 18 -5.96 9.62 -7.70
CA ILE A 18 -6.94 8.85 -8.45
C ILE A 18 -7.33 7.58 -7.70
N ALA A 19 -6.38 6.87 -7.09
CA ALA A 19 -6.71 5.68 -6.30
C ALA A 19 -7.66 6.03 -5.13
N SER A 20 -7.39 7.13 -4.41
CA SER A 20 -8.25 7.61 -3.32
C SER A 20 -9.65 8.02 -3.84
N ASP A 21 -9.74 8.67 -5.00
CA ASP A 21 -11.03 9.05 -5.62
C ASP A 21 -11.81 7.85 -6.21
N CYS A 22 -11.10 6.78 -6.58
CA CYS A 22 -11.68 5.60 -7.22
C CYS A 22 -12.05 4.50 -6.24
N ILE A 23 -11.43 4.42 -5.05
CA ILE A 23 -11.63 3.29 -4.14
C ILE A 23 -13.11 3.08 -3.79
N GLY A 24 -13.84 4.18 -3.51
CA GLY A 24 -15.29 4.17 -3.22
C GLY A 24 -16.19 3.77 -4.39
N LYS A 25 -15.65 3.69 -5.61
CA LYS A 25 -16.36 3.23 -6.81
C LYS A 25 -16.05 1.78 -7.15
N LEU A 26 -14.91 1.27 -6.67
CA LEU A 26 -14.36 -0.03 -7.04
C LEU A 26 -14.59 -1.09 -5.96
N TYR A 27 -14.62 -0.68 -4.70
CA TYR A 27 -14.90 -1.54 -3.56
C TYR A 27 -16.25 -1.20 -2.94
N ASP A 28 -16.93 -2.21 -2.39
CA ASP A 28 -18.11 -1.95 -1.58
C ASP A 28 -17.72 -1.40 -0.18
N PRO A 29 -18.63 -0.71 0.53
CA PRO A 29 -18.31 -0.09 1.80
C PRO A 29 -17.79 -1.05 2.89
N LEU A 30 -18.20 -2.32 2.88
CA LEU A 30 -17.72 -3.32 3.84
C LEU A 30 -16.29 -3.76 3.52
N GLU A 31 -15.96 -3.86 2.23
CA GLU A 31 -14.58 -4.09 1.80
C GLU A 31 -13.68 -2.93 2.19
N ILE A 32 -14.14 -1.68 2.00
CA ILE A 32 -13.40 -0.47 2.40
C ILE A 32 -13.14 -0.45 3.91
N ASP A 33 -14.13 -0.82 4.74
CA ASP A 33 -13.94 -0.93 6.20
C ASP A 33 -12.89 -1.99 6.59
N ASP A 34 -12.72 -3.02 5.75
CA ASP A 34 -11.70 -4.02 6.00
C ASP A 34 -10.29 -3.62 5.53
N ILE A 35 -10.18 -3.01 4.35
CA ILE A 35 -8.89 -2.71 3.70
C ILE A 35 -8.36 -1.32 4.05
N GLY A 36 -9.23 -0.33 4.27
CA GLY A 36 -8.92 1.08 4.45
C GLY A 36 -8.96 1.88 3.14
N ASP A 37 -9.15 3.20 3.24
CA ASP A 37 -9.25 4.14 2.11
C ASP A 37 -8.20 5.26 2.12
N ILE A 38 -7.29 5.23 3.11
CA ILE A 38 -6.23 6.23 3.26
C ILE A 38 -4.96 5.74 2.58
N PHE A 39 -4.49 6.49 1.59
CA PHE A 39 -3.25 6.22 0.88
C PHE A 39 -2.12 7.14 1.35
N LEU A 40 -1.05 6.55 1.88
CA LEU A 40 0.19 7.27 2.21
C LEU A 40 1.25 7.07 1.12
N ALA A 41 1.40 8.02 0.20
CA ALA A 41 2.44 7.99 -0.84
C ALA A 41 3.79 8.53 -0.34
N LEU A 42 4.88 7.84 -0.68
CA LEU A 42 6.23 8.12 -0.15
C LEU A 42 7.22 8.55 -1.24
N PRO A 43 8.37 9.18 -0.90
CA PRO A 43 9.40 9.60 -1.86
C PRO A 43 10.46 8.55 -2.21
N GLY A 44 10.08 7.35 -2.60
CA GLY A 44 11.06 6.27 -2.75
C GLY A 44 10.50 4.92 -2.36
N ALA A 45 10.80 3.88 -3.12
CA ALA A 45 10.69 2.51 -2.62
C ALA A 45 11.45 2.33 -1.27
N GLY A 46 12.58 3.03 -1.11
CA GLY A 46 13.38 3.01 0.13
C GLY A 46 12.92 3.99 1.23
N ALA A 47 11.93 4.83 0.97
CA ALA A 47 11.50 5.91 1.87
C ALA A 47 10.44 5.48 2.90
N TRP A 48 10.15 4.18 3.00
CA TRP A 48 9.11 3.60 3.87
C TRP A 48 9.18 4.02 5.35
N ARG A 49 10.38 4.32 5.87
CA ARG A 49 10.57 4.77 7.26
C ARG A 49 9.89 6.12 7.55
N LEU A 50 9.64 6.93 6.53
CA LEU A 50 8.94 8.21 6.68
C LEU A 50 7.46 8.01 7.06
N ALA A 51 6.88 6.84 6.75
CA ALA A 51 5.50 6.53 7.13
C ALA A 51 5.35 6.22 8.62
N LEU A 52 6.37 5.64 9.28
CA LEU A 52 6.29 5.17 10.67
C LEU A 52 5.76 6.21 11.68
N PRO A 53 6.29 7.46 11.73
CA PRO A 53 5.75 8.46 12.65
C PRO A 53 4.30 8.83 12.31
N VAL A 54 3.95 8.92 11.03
CA VAL A 54 2.60 9.26 10.56
C VAL A 54 1.60 8.18 10.98
N LEU A 55 1.94 6.90 10.78
CA LEU A 55 1.10 5.77 11.16
C LEU A 55 0.83 5.70 12.65
N LYS A 56 1.87 5.98 13.43
CA LYS A 56 1.78 6.03 14.88
C LYS A 56 0.87 7.17 15.34
N GLU A 57 0.98 8.34 14.73
CA GLU A 57 0.12 9.49 15.02
C GLU A 57 -1.34 9.22 14.64
N MET A 58 -1.56 8.53 13.52
CA MET A 58 -2.88 8.09 13.06
C MET A 58 -3.45 6.90 13.84
N GLY A 59 -2.72 6.30 14.79
CA GLY A 59 -3.21 5.15 15.56
C GLY A 59 -3.43 3.87 14.74
N VAL A 60 -2.71 3.73 13.63
CA VAL A 60 -2.90 2.62 12.67
C VAL A 60 -2.34 1.32 13.23
N GLU A 61 -3.10 0.23 13.11
CA GLU A 61 -2.63 -1.11 13.56
C GLU A 61 -2.35 -2.09 12.42
N GLN A 62 -2.96 -1.88 11.26
CA GLN A 62 -2.86 -2.77 10.10
C GLN A 62 -2.60 -1.95 8.85
N VAL A 63 -1.69 -2.45 8.00
CA VAL A 63 -1.14 -1.72 6.87
C VAL A 63 -1.13 -2.56 5.60
N ASN A 64 -1.56 -1.99 4.48
CA ASN A 64 -1.50 -2.65 3.18
C ASN A 64 -0.30 -2.13 2.41
N ILE A 65 0.73 -2.97 2.23
CA ILE A 65 1.98 -2.64 1.56
C ILE A 65 1.76 -2.72 0.05
N CYS A 66 1.79 -1.57 -0.62
CA CYS A 66 1.60 -1.45 -2.07
C CYS A 66 2.83 -0.83 -2.74
N PHE A 67 3.59 -1.63 -3.50
CA PHE A 67 4.66 -1.18 -4.40
C PHE A 67 4.20 -1.29 -5.86
N ASP A 68 4.90 -0.66 -6.80
CA ASP A 68 4.66 -0.87 -8.24
C ASP A 68 4.76 -2.36 -8.62
N ALA A 69 4.07 -2.74 -9.70
CA ALA A 69 4.00 -4.15 -10.14
C ALA A 69 5.38 -4.76 -10.45
N ASP A 70 6.34 -3.90 -10.84
CA ASP A 70 7.73 -4.27 -11.12
C ASP A 70 8.51 -4.68 -9.85
N ALA A 71 7.94 -4.53 -8.65
CA ALA A 71 8.56 -4.97 -7.40
C ALA A 71 8.86 -6.48 -7.38
N VAL A 72 8.12 -7.27 -8.16
CA VAL A 72 8.34 -8.71 -8.27
C VAL A 72 9.56 -9.04 -9.15
N SER A 73 9.77 -8.28 -10.22
CA SER A 73 10.82 -8.49 -11.22
C SER A 73 12.11 -7.71 -10.91
N ASN A 74 12.00 -6.57 -10.24
CA ASN A 74 13.10 -5.68 -9.88
C ASN A 74 13.68 -6.01 -8.50
N VAL A 75 14.88 -6.61 -8.49
CA VAL A 75 15.59 -7.03 -7.27
C VAL A 75 15.81 -5.90 -6.25
N TYR A 76 15.98 -4.66 -6.70
CA TYR A 76 16.20 -3.51 -5.82
C TYR A 76 14.91 -3.09 -5.11
N VAL A 77 13.80 -3.05 -5.86
CA VAL A 77 12.47 -2.73 -5.31
C VAL A 77 12.02 -3.84 -4.36
N LYS A 78 12.22 -5.10 -4.73
CA LYS A 78 11.96 -6.26 -3.86
C LYS A 78 12.69 -6.16 -2.53
N LYS A 79 13.97 -5.77 -2.55
CA LYS A 79 14.76 -5.57 -1.33
C LYS A 79 14.11 -4.54 -0.42
N HIS A 80 13.72 -3.38 -0.95
CA HIS A 80 13.08 -2.33 -0.16
C HIS A 80 11.71 -2.76 0.38
N MET A 81 10.92 -3.50 -0.40
CA MET A 81 9.65 -4.09 0.05
C MET A 81 9.85 -5.04 1.22
N MET A 82 10.86 -5.93 1.15
CA MET A 82 11.18 -6.84 2.25
C MET A 82 11.69 -6.11 3.49
N GLU A 83 12.51 -5.07 3.33
CA GLU A 83 12.95 -4.22 4.44
C GLU A 83 11.79 -3.48 5.09
N CYS A 84 10.86 -2.95 4.29
CA CYS A 84 9.64 -2.30 4.76
C CYS A 84 8.78 -3.27 5.58
N ALA A 85 8.48 -4.44 5.03
CA ALA A 85 7.71 -5.48 5.72
C ALA A 85 8.38 -5.90 7.03
N LYS A 86 9.70 -6.06 7.04
CA LYS A 86 10.44 -6.37 8.26
C LYS A 86 10.34 -5.25 9.30
N GLY A 87 10.55 -3.99 8.89
CA GLY A 87 10.47 -2.84 9.78
C GLY A 87 9.08 -2.67 10.40
N LEU A 88 8.03 -2.83 9.60
CA LEU A 88 6.64 -2.78 10.08
C LEU A 88 6.34 -3.89 11.09
N LYS A 89 6.87 -5.09 10.87
CA LYS A 89 6.76 -6.20 11.82
C LYS A 89 7.45 -5.90 13.15
N GLU A 90 8.65 -5.32 13.09
CA GLU A 90 9.44 -4.94 14.28
C GLU A 90 8.76 -3.84 15.10
N GLU A 91 8.06 -2.93 14.43
CA GLU A 91 7.24 -1.88 15.06
C GLU A 91 5.86 -2.39 15.54
N GLY A 92 5.51 -3.65 15.29
CA GLY A 92 4.29 -4.29 15.81
C GLY A 92 3.04 -4.12 14.95
N TYR A 93 3.16 -3.63 13.72
CA TYR A 93 2.02 -3.55 12.79
C TYR A 93 1.62 -4.94 12.27
N ARG A 94 0.35 -5.09 11.87
CA ARG A 94 -0.11 -6.18 10.99
C ARG A 94 0.04 -5.71 9.55
N ALA A 95 0.45 -6.60 8.64
CA ALA A 95 0.64 -6.20 7.25
C ALA A 95 -0.02 -7.14 6.25
N ASN A 96 -0.57 -6.55 5.20
CA ASN A 96 -0.93 -7.22 3.96
C ASN A 96 0.00 -6.76 2.83
N LEU A 97 0.09 -7.57 1.78
CA LEU A 97 0.78 -7.23 0.54
C LEU A 97 -0.25 -7.08 -0.58
N VAL A 98 -0.19 -5.96 -1.28
CA VAL A 98 -1.06 -5.63 -2.42
C VAL A 98 -0.32 -5.93 -3.71
N LEU A 99 -0.87 -6.81 -4.55
CA LEU A 99 -0.22 -7.35 -5.74
C LEU A 99 -1.17 -7.40 -6.92
N TRP A 100 -0.65 -7.15 -8.13
CA TRP A 100 -1.35 -7.36 -9.40
C TRP A 100 -0.34 -7.77 -10.46
N ASN A 101 -0.81 -8.21 -11.63
CA ASN A 101 0.11 -8.59 -12.70
C ASN A 101 0.64 -7.34 -13.43
N GLU A 102 1.93 -7.34 -13.77
CA GLU A 102 2.61 -6.19 -14.40
C GLU A 102 2.02 -5.81 -15.77
N ASP A 103 1.39 -6.77 -16.47
CA ASP A 103 0.67 -6.53 -17.72
C ASP A 103 -0.67 -5.78 -17.55
N GLU A 104 -1.25 -5.81 -16.35
CA GLU A 104 -2.49 -5.11 -16.06
C GLU A 104 -2.27 -3.61 -15.86
N ALA A 105 -1.21 -3.25 -15.12
CA ALA A 105 -0.91 -1.87 -14.76
C ALA A 105 0.50 -1.74 -14.17
N LYS A 106 1.13 -0.58 -14.38
CA LYS A 106 2.42 -0.27 -13.73
C LYS A 106 2.20 0.08 -12.26
N GLY A 107 1.31 1.05 -11.99
CA GLY A 107 0.96 1.50 -10.65
C GLY A 107 -0.49 1.24 -10.25
N ILE A 108 -0.81 1.48 -8.98
CA ILE A 108 -2.17 1.33 -8.42
C ILE A 108 -3.18 2.28 -9.06
N ASP A 109 -2.79 3.53 -9.34
CA ASP A 109 -3.64 4.48 -10.07
C ASP A 109 -4.01 3.94 -11.46
N ASP A 110 -3.02 3.45 -12.23
CA ASP A 110 -3.25 2.86 -13.55
C ASP A 110 -4.20 1.65 -13.47
N LEU A 111 -4.10 0.86 -12.39
CA LEU A 111 -4.94 -0.30 -12.14
C LEU A 111 -6.39 0.12 -11.87
N PHE A 112 -6.59 1.12 -11.01
CA PHE A 112 -7.92 1.61 -10.64
C PHE A 112 -8.58 2.36 -11.81
N ILE A 113 -7.84 3.12 -12.62
CA ILE A 113 -8.35 3.74 -13.86
C ILE A 113 -8.91 2.70 -14.83
N LYS A 114 -8.29 1.50 -14.86
CA LYS A 114 -8.74 0.38 -15.68
C LYS A 114 -9.89 -0.43 -15.05
N ASN A 115 -10.45 0.02 -13.92
CA ASN A 115 -11.45 -0.68 -13.11
C ASN A 115 -11.01 -2.10 -12.74
N ARG A 116 -9.73 -2.27 -12.40
CA ARG A 116 -9.18 -3.54 -11.92
C ARG A 116 -8.81 -3.43 -10.46
N LEU A 117 -8.89 -4.56 -9.77
CA LEU A 117 -8.57 -4.69 -8.37
C LEU A 117 -7.31 -5.53 -8.16
N PRO A 118 -6.43 -5.13 -7.25
CA PRO A 118 -5.29 -5.93 -6.86
C PRO A 118 -5.73 -7.08 -5.94
N HIS A 119 -4.85 -8.07 -5.80
CA HIS A 119 -4.94 -9.10 -4.78
C HIS A 119 -4.28 -8.65 -3.48
N ILE A 120 -5.03 -8.70 -2.39
CA ILE A 120 -4.54 -8.41 -1.05
C ILE A 120 -4.23 -9.75 -0.35
N LYS A 121 -2.98 -9.92 0.09
CA LYS A 121 -2.53 -11.14 0.78
C LYS A 121 -2.01 -10.80 2.17
N LYS A 122 -2.54 -11.46 3.19
CA LYS A 122 -2.02 -11.35 4.55
C LYS A 122 -0.57 -11.79 4.63
N LEU A 123 0.26 -10.98 5.28
CA LEU A 123 1.68 -11.25 5.47
C LEU A 123 2.01 -11.66 6.92
N PHE A 124 1.57 -10.87 7.91
CA PHE A 124 1.65 -11.18 9.35
C PHE A 124 0.55 -10.47 10.14
#